data_AF-A0A7C3YGD0-F1
#
_entry.id   AF-A0A7C3YGD0-F1
#
_cell.length_a   1.000
_cell.length_b   1.000
_cell.length_c   1.000
_cell.angle_alpha   90.00
_cell.angle_beta   90.00
_cell.angle_gamma   90.00
#
_symmetry.space_group_name_H-M   'P 1'
#
loop_
_entity.id
_entity.type
_entity.pdbx_description
1 polymer ?
#
loop_
_entity_poly.entity_id
_entity_poly.type
_entity_poly.pdbx_seq_one_letter_code
_entity_poly.pdbx_strand_id
1 'polypeptide(L)'
;MDTTLSYASYVLDEAYDRLRDVCLNTSVLGPVRLYSARDTADREFWALFSALIDFQMSVIDILNPMLTGLAKHIEKDNIKFLDLIYDVNLADRVLREFEWLSPKGPRRGFTHRFVKVHDVINLLTIFRRICDTHGSLGNLVKESYAQHKHDPEPMEGVLRDFLKVLLEYGGGPPIIPKNMSSCLKRFNLFFRWLVRPYPDMGLWNFIDKKYLFVSLDQSMQRVISRAFQLDVNLNWHGVLKTTRFLRKLNPEDPTKYDYVLSRISIMGYCTKDPARSLCCFCPIANLCKSSKLPKTVKAKPLTKREMEILEEYIKIHEEELDKIITEYPLEKYSADAVIHMRKCDEYVVEVEEELNYNAIGQVITYRYLYHRIHGKVVKPMIICKRAPPALKEAAQLEQGIEVVEIPNIL
;
A
#
# COMPACT_ATOMS: atom_id res chain seq x y z
N MET A 1 6.96 21.62 -14.15
CA MET A 1 6.49 20.24 -13.85
C MET A 1 5.06 20.14 -14.36
N ASP A 2 4.66 19.06 -15.05
CA ASP A 2 3.27 18.87 -15.52
C ASP A 2 2.31 18.96 -14.31
N THR A 3 1.34 19.87 -14.35
CA THR A 3 0.38 20.12 -13.24
C THR A 3 -0.37 18.85 -12.84
N THR A 4 -0.55 17.93 -13.80
CA THR A 4 -1.17 16.62 -13.56
C THR A 4 -0.27 15.70 -12.71
N LEU A 5 1.04 15.70 -12.97
CA LEU A 5 2.00 14.88 -12.22
C LEU A 5 2.20 15.43 -10.81
N SER A 6 2.18 16.76 -10.64
CA SER A 6 2.26 17.40 -9.32
C SER A 6 1.09 16.99 -8.44
N TYR A 7 -0.13 17.03 -8.98
CA TYR A 7 -1.33 16.60 -8.24
C TYR A 7 -1.32 15.10 -7.94
N ALA A 8 -0.89 14.27 -8.91
CA ALA A 8 -0.76 12.83 -8.70
C ALA A 8 0.21 12.51 -7.57
N SER A 9 1.35 13.19 -7.51
CA SER A 9 2.34 13.02 -6.45
C SER A 9 1.75 13.45 -5.10
N TYR A 10 1.10 14.61 -5.04
CA TYR A 10 0.42 15.09 -3.83
C TYR A 10 -0.58 14.07 -3.28
N VAL A 11 -1.51 13.58 -4.10
CA VAL A 11 -2.56 12.65 -3.63
C VAL A 11 -1.96 11.32 -3.18
N LEU A 12 -0.93 10.83 -3.89
CA LEU A 12 -0.27 9.58 -3.49
C LEU A 12 0.56 9.74 -2.21
N ASP A 13 1.21 10.89 -2.01
CA ASP A 13 1.94 11.20 -0.77
C ASP A 13 0.99 11.32 0.42
N GLU A 14 -0.12 12.07 0.25
CA GLU A 14 -1.16 12.25 1.26
C GLU A 14 -1.80 10.91 1.64
N ALA A 15 -2.15 10.08 0.66
CA ALA A 15 -2.64 8.72 0.91
C ALA A 15 -1.59 7.83 1.57
N TYR A 16 -0.32 7.95 1.20
CA TYR A 16 0.76 7.18 1.82
C TYR A 16 0.92 7.55 3.30
N ASP A 17 0.98 8.85 3.61
CA ASP A 17 1.19 9.31 4.98
C ASP A 17 0.03 8.93 5.90
N ARG A 18 -1.21 8.99 5.38
CA ARG A 18 -2.40 8.54 6.12
C ARG A 18 -2.45 7.02 6.32
N LEU A 19 -2.05 6.23 5.31
CA LEU A 19 -2.30 4.79 5.29
C LEU A 19 -1.10 3.92 5.68
N ARG A 20 0.12 4.44 5.72
CA ARG A 20 1.34 3.62 5.91
C ARG A 20 1.31 2.74 7.16
N ASP A 21 0.73 3.22 8.25
CA ASP A 21 0.63 2.48 9.52
C ASP A 21 -0.41 1.36 9.42
N VAL A 22 -1.58 1.67 8.85
CA VAL A 22 -2.67 0.70 8.65
C VAL A 22 -2.30 -0.35 7.59
N CYS A 23 -1.46 0.01 6.62
CA CYS A 23 -0.96 -0.91 5.60
C CYS A 23 -0.21 -2.10 6.21
N LEU A 24 0.45 -1.94 7.37
CA LEU A 24 1.13 -3.05 8.05
C LEU A 24 0.17 -4.17 8.47
N ASN A 25 -1.09 -3.85 8.79
CA ASN A 25 -2.11 -4.84 9.14
C ASN A 25 -2.61 -5.65 7.94
N THR A 26 -2.39 -5.13 6.73
CA THR A 26 -2.88 -5.74 5.48
C THR A 26 -1.76 -6.17 4.55
N SER A 27 -0.52 -6.13 5.04
CA SER A 27 0.69 -6.55 4.33
C SER A 27 1.36 -7.71 5.06
N VAL A 28 2.03 -8.58 4.31
CA VAL A 28 2.94 -9.60 4.85
C VAL A 28 4.11 -8.97 5.62
N LEU A 29 4.40 -7.68 5.40
CA LEU A 29 5.39 -6.97 6.19
C LEU A 29 5.03 -6.89 7.68
N GLY A 30 3.74 -6.91 8.05
CA GLY A 30 3.30 -6.92 9.45
C GLY A 30 3.96 -8.06 10.25
N PRO A 31 3.72 -9.33 9.91
CA PRO A 31 4.41 -10.48 10.51
C PRO A 31 5.95 -10.39 10.43
N VAL A 32 6.50 -9.85 9.32
CA VAL A 32 7.95 -9.67 9.17
C VAL A 32 8.52 -8.72 10.22
N ARG A 33 7.81 -7.64 10.54
CA ARG A 33 8.20 -6.68 11.59
C ARG A 33 7.97 -7.20 13.00
N LEU A 34 6.88 -7.95 13.21
CA LEU A 34 6.51 -8.50 14.52
C LEU A 34 7.52 -9.52 15.05
N TYR A 35 8.17 -10.27 14.16
CA TYR A 35 9.18 -11.26 14.55
C TYR A 35 10.29 -10.61 15.41
N SER A 36 10.85 -11.33 16.36
CA SER A 36 11.96 -10.89 17.21
C SER A 36 13.23 -11.63 16.78
N ALA A 37 13.86 -11.11 15.74
CA ALA A 37 15.05 -11.71 15.14
C ALA A 37 16.26 -11.68 16.09
N ARG A 38 17.14 -12.70 15.99
CA ARG A 38 18.41 -12.77 16.72
C ARG A 38 19.34 -11.61 16.37
N ASP A 39 19.46 -11.35 15.08
CA ASP A 39 20.36 -10.38 14.47
C ASP A 39 19.82 -9.97 13.09
N THR A 40 20.59 -9.17 12.35
CA THR A 40 20.21 -8.70 11.01
C THR A 40 20.09 -9.86 10.01
N ALA A 41 20.97 -10.87 10.05
CA ALA A 41 20.92 -11.98 9.10
C ALA A 41 19.64 -12.81 9.30
N ASP A 42 19.28 -13.10 10.54
CA ASP A 42 18.03 -13.78 10.89
C ASP A 42 16.79 -13.01 10.39
N ARG A 43 16.80 -11.69 10.52
CA ARG A 43 15.74 -10.82 9.97
C ARG A 43 15.68 -10.86 8.45
N GLU A 44 16.83 -10.81 7.77
CA GLU A 44 16.91 -10.83 6.30
C GLU A 44 16.31 -12.12 5.74
N PHE A 45 16.70 -13.28 6.28
CA PHE A 45 16.18 -14.57 5.80
C PHE A 45 14.69 -14.76 6.10
N TRP A 46 14.22 -14.30 7.26
CA TRP A 46 12.78 -14.28 7.58
C TRP A 46 11.98 -13.40 6.60
N ALA A 47 12.52 -12.23 6.24
CA ALA A 47 11.90 -11.33 5.29
C ALA A 47 11.87 -11.92 3.87
N LEU A 48 12.97 -12.57 3.44
CA LEU A 48 13.03 -13.23 2.13
C LEU A 48 12.03 -14.39 2.05
N PHE A 49 12.00 -15.25 3.08
CA PHE A 49 11.01 -16.33 3.17
C PHE A 49 9.57 -15.80 3.03
N SER A 50 9.24 -14.78 3.82
CA SER A 50 7.91 -14.18 3.85
C SER A 50 7.53 -13.57 2.49
N ALA A 51 8.46 -12.88 1.82
CA ALA A 51 8.23 -12.34 0.48
C ALA A 51 8.09 -13.43 -0.59
N LEU A 52 8.84 -14.53 -0.48
CA LEU A 52 8.81 -15.64 -1.44
C LEU A 52 7.50 -16.44 -1.41
N ILE A 53 6.82 -16.48 -0.28
CA ILE A 53 5.50 -17.13 -0.15
C ILE A 53 4.33 -16.16 -0.37
N ASP A 54 4.58 -14.87 -0.56
CA ASP A 54 3.55 -13.85 -0.79
C ASP A 54 3.06 -13.85 -2.26
N PHE A 55 2.31 -14.89 -2.63
CA PHE A 55 1.65 -15.00 -3.93
C PHE A 55 0.42 -15.92 -3.89
N GLN A 56 -0.60 -15.58 -4.66
CA GLN A 56 -1.76 -16.45 -4.92
C GLN A 56 -2.51 -16.95 -3.67
N MET A 57 -2.39 -16.22 -2.56
CA MET A 57 -3.01 -16.49 -1.26
C MET A 57 -3.65 -15.21 -0.72
N SER A 58 -4.66 -15.33 0.13
CA SER A 58 -5.19 -14.16 0.86
C SER A 58 -4.15 -13.71 1.88
N VAL A 59 -3.70 -12.46 1.78
CA VAL A 59 -2.73 -11.88 2.73
C VAL A 59 -3.36 -11.80 4.11
N ILE A 60 -4.56 -11.24 4.20
CA ILE A 60 -5.25 -10.97 5.47
C ILE A 60 -5.72 -12.28 6.12
N ASP A 61 -6.34 -13.18 5.36
CA ASP A 61 -7.01 -14.35 5.95
C ASP A 61 -6.10 -15.55 6.16
N ILE A 62 -4.97 -15.62 5.44
CA ILE A 62 -4.08 -16.79 5.43
C ILE A 62 -2.65 -16.40 5.75
N LEU A 63 -1.98 -15.59 4.92
CA LEU A 63 -0.53 -15.39 5.07
C LEU A 63 -0.17 -14.68 6.37
N ASN A 64 -0.86 -13.59 6.71
CA ASN A 64 -0.61 -12.83 7.94
C ASN A 64 -0.81 -13.66 9.20
N PRO A 65 -1.97 -14.32 9.43
CA PRO A 65 -2.15 -15.12 10.63
C PRO A 65 -1.23 -16.34 10.66
N MET A 66 -0.95 -16.97 9.51
CA MET A 66 -0.02 -18.10 9.44
C MET A 66 1.42 -17.69 9.79
N LEU A 67 1.96 -16.63 9.18
CA LEU A 67 3.32 -16.16 9.46
C LEU A 67 3.45 -15.63 10.89
N THR A 68 2.42 -14.97 11.41
CA THR A 68 2.39 -14.54 12.82
C THR A 68 2.38 -15.74 13.76
N GLY A 69 1.60 -16.79 13.45
CA GLY A 69 1.58 -18.02 14.24
C GLY A 69 2.93 -18.75 14.21
N LEU A 70 3.57 -18.84 13.04
CA LEU A 70 4.91 -19.40 12.91
C LEU A 70 5.94 -18.62 13.73
N ALA A 71 5.97 -17.29 13.61
CA ALA A 71 6.87 -16.43 14.38
C ALA A 71 6.68 -16.60 15.89
N LYS A 72 5.42 -16.56 16.36
CA LYS A 72 5.11 -16.77 17.78
C LYS A 72 5.50 -18.16 18.28
N HIS A 73 5.30 -19.20 17.47
CA HIS A 73 5.64 -20.56 17.83
C HIS A 73 7.16 -20.73 18.02
N ILE A 74 7.97 -20.26 17.06
CA ILE A 74 9.43 -20.37 17.21
C ILE A 74 9.94 -19.50 18.37
N GLU A 75 9.40 -18.29 18.56
CA GLU A 75 9.82 -17.42 19.66
C GLU A 75 9.49 -18.00 21.04
N LYS A 76 8.32 -18.63 21.19
CA LYS A 76 7.90 -19.27 22.44
C LYS A 76 8.89 -20.35 22.87
N ASP A 77 9.45 -21.08 21.91
CA ASP A 77 10.40 -22.17 22.15
C ASP A 77 11.86 -21.68 22.11
N ASN A 78 12.08 -20.36 22.10
CA ASN A 78 13.39 -19.71 21.98
C ASN A 78 14.19 -20.13 20.72
N ILE A 79 13.46 -20.49 19.66
CA ILE A 79 13.98 -20.82 18.32
C ILE A 79 13.97 -19.54 17.48
N LYS A 80 15.00 -19.39 16.64
CA LYS A 80 15.12 -18.33 15.64
C LYS A 80 15.02 -18.92 14.24
N PHE A 81 14.70 -18.09 13.25
CA PHE A 81 14.52 -18.54 11.88
C PHE A 81 15.79 -19.15 11.29
N LEU A 82 16.97 -18.63 11.65
CA LEU A 82 18.27 -19.25 11.35
C LEU A 82 18.39 -20.67 11.89
N ASP A 83 17.82 -21.00 13.05
CA ASP A 83 17.91 -22.37 13.58
C ASP A 83 17.14 -23.35 12.67
N LEU A 84 16.03 -22.91 12.06
CA LEU A 84 15.31 -23.70 11.05
C LEU A 84 16.13 -23.89 9.77
N ILE A 85 17.01 -22.94 9.44
CA ILE A 85 17.90 -23.03 8.28
C ILE A 85 18.97 -24.11 8.50
N TYR A 86 19.46 -24.26 9.73
CA TYR A 86 20.55 -25.19 10.06
C TYR A 86 20.07 -26.58 10.47
N ASP A 87 18.87 -26.72 11.03
CA ASP A 87 18.28 -27.99 11.46
C ASP A 87 17.02 -28.34 10.66
N VAL A 88 17.18 -29.26 9.70
CA VAL A 88 16.11 -29.74 8.82
C VAL A 88 15.01 -30.48 9.58
N ASN A 89 15.37 -31.23 10.63
CA ASN A 89 14.39 -31.98 11.42
C ASN A 89 13.55 -31.02 12.27
N LEU A 90 14.20 -30.01 12.86
CA LEU A 90 13.53 -28.91 13.55
C LEU A 90 12.57 -28.18 12.60
N ALA A 91 13.03 -27.83 11.41
CA ALA A 91 12.24 -27.15 10.40
C ALA A 91 11.01 -27.97 9.98
N ASP A 92 11.17 -29.25 9.64
CA ASP A 92 10.05 -30.12 9.25
C ASP A 92 9.01 -30.23 10.36
N ARG A 93 9.44 -30.45 11.61
CA ARG A 93 8.56 -30.50 12.78
C ARG A 93 7.81 -29.18 12.96
N VAL A 94 8.53 -28.06 13.07
CA VAL A 94 7.94 -26.73 13.28
C VAL A 94 6.92 -26.44 12.19
N LEU A 95 7.29 -26.59 10.90
CA LEU A 95 6.44 -26.30 9.75
C LEU A 95 5.18 -27.17 9.69
N ARG A 96 5.15 -28.34 10.33
CA ARG A 96 3.96 -29.21 10.39
C ARG A 96 3.08 -28.94 11.59
N GLU A 97 3.64 -28.42 12.69
CA GLU A 97 3.01 -28.47 13.99
C GLU A 97 2.52 -27.13 14.52
N PHE A 98 3.09 -26.00 14.09
CA PHE A 98 2.69 -24.69 14.62
C PHE A 98 1.20 -24.40 14.39
N GLU A 99 0.56 -23.74 15.35
CA GLU A 99 -0.86 -23.42 15.27
C GLU A 99 -1.09 -21.95 14.94
N TRP A 100 -2.17 -21.68 14.21
CA TRP A 100 -2.58 -20.33 13.87
C TRP A 100 -4.08 -20.25 13.63
N LEU A 101 -4.67 -19.07 13.84
CA LEU A 101 -6.11 -18.86 13.72
C LEU A 101 -6.44 -18.22 12.38
N SER A 102 -7.22 -18.91 11.54
CA SER A 102 -7.83 -18.32 10.35
C SER A 102 -9.23 -17.78 10.67
N PRO A 103 -9.81 -16.91 9.82
CA PRO A 103 -11.20 -16.50 9.98
C PRO A 103 -12.22 -17.65 10.00
N LYS A 104 -11.84 -18.84 9.51
CA LYS A 104 -12.67 -20.05 9.50
C LYS A 104 -12.41 -21.01 10.67
N GLY A 105 -11.56 -20.62 11.62
CA GLY A 105 -11.17 -21.46 12.76
C GLY A 105 -9.67 -21.81 12.78
N PRO A 106 -9.25 -22.58 13.80
CA PRO A 106 -7.85 -22.93 14.03
C PRO A 106 -7.29 -23.81 12.89
N ARG A 107 -6.01 -23.62 12.60
CA ARG A 107 -5.25 -24.38 11.61
C ARG A 107 -3.91 -24.78 12.20
N ARG A 108 -3.34 -25.84 11.64
CA ARG A 108 -2.07 -26.41 12.06
C ARG A 108 -1.13 -26.54 10.85
N GLY A 109 0.12 -26.15 11.05
CA GLY A 109 1.19 -26.21 10.09
C GLY A 109 1.11 -25.18 8.96
N PHE A 110 2.15 -25.21 8.14
CA PHE A 110 2.34 -24.38 6.96
C PHE A 110 1.27 -24.69 5.92
N THR A 111 0.60 -23.64 5.45
CA THR A 111 -0.51 -23.73 4.50
C THR A 111 -0.27 -22.81 3.32
N HIS A 112 -0.10 -23.38 2.13
CA HIS A 112 0.00 -22.60 0.90
C HIS A 112 -0.65 -23.35 -0.27
N ARG A 113 -1.24 -22.63 -1.23
CA ARG A 113 -1.95 -23.23 -2.38
C ARG A 113 -1.04 -24.06 -3.29
N PHE A 114 0.21 -23.61 -3.44
CA PHE A 114 1.18 -24.20 -4.38
C PHE A 114 2.46 -24.69 -3.74
N VAL A 115 2.73 -24.35 -2.48
CA VAL A 115 4.01 -24.60 -1.82
C VAL A 115 3.77 -25.63 -0.73
N LYS A 116 4.55 -26.70 -0.71
CA LYS A 116 4.49 -27.76 0.30
C LYS A 116 5.63 -27.57 1.31
N VAL A 117 5.53 -28.23 2.46
CA VAL A 117 6.58 -28.22 3.49
C VAL A 117 7.93 -28.64 2.92
N HIS A 118 7.98 -29.66 2.06
CA HIS A 118 9.23 -30.09 1.41
C HIS A 118 9.86 -28.99 0.53
N ASP A 119 9.05 -28.18 -0.16
CA ASP A 119 9.57 -27.06 -0.96
C ASP A 119 10.20 -26.00 -0.05
N VAL A 120 9.60 -25.75 1.12
CA VAL A 120 10.14 -24.83 2.15
C VAL A 120 11.46 -25.38 2.70
N ILE A 121 11.55 -26.67 3.01
CA ILE A 121 12.79 -27.30 3.50
C ILE A 121 13.92 -27.16 2.47
N ASN A 122 13.62 -27.36 1.17
CA ASN A 122 14.59 -27.15 0.10
C ASN A 122 15.03 -25.67 0.04
N LEU A 123 14.10 -24.72 0.24
CA LEU A 123 14.44 -23.30 0.34
C LEU A 123 15.36 -23.00 1.53
N LEU A 124 15.09 -23.58 2.70
CA LEU A 124 15.93 -23.40 3.88
C LEU A 124 17.35 -23.96 3.65
N THR A 125 17.47 -25.06 2.89
CA THR A 125 18.78 -25.60 2.48
C THR A 125 19.54 -24.63 1.57
N ILE A 126 18.85 -23.93 0.68
CA ILE A 126 19.44 -22.86 -0.15
C ILE A 126 19.91 -21.70 0.73
N PHE A 127 19.09 -21.28 1.70
CA PHE A 127 19.45 -20.21 2.63
C PHE A 127 20.67 -20.57 3.46
N ARG A 128 20.79 -21.83 3.90
CA ARG A 128 21.97 -22.34 4.59
C ARG A 128 23.22 -22.16 3.74
N ARG A 129 23.18 -22.54 2.45
CA ARG A 129 24.33 -22.36 1.55
C ARG A 129 24.72 -20.89 1.37
N ILE A 130 23.74 -19.99 1.28
CA ILE A 130 24.01 -18.54 1.23
C ILE A 130 24.65 -18.07 2.53
N CYS A 131 24.11 -18.49 3.67
CA CYS A 131 24.63 -18.13 5.00
C CYS A 131 26.06 -18.67 5.20
N ASP A 132 26.32 -19.93 4.84
CA ASP A 132 27.64 -20.56 4.96
C ASP A 132 28.69 -19.91 4.03
N THR A 133 28.27 -19.39 2.86
CA THR A 133 29.18 -18.82 1.85
C THR A 133 29.40 -17.32 2.04
N HIS A 134 28.35 -16.56 2.34
CA HIS A 134 28.39 -15.08 2.39
C HIS A 134 28.13 -14.50 3.79
N GLY A 135 27.75 -15.33 4.77
CA GLY A 135 27.37 -14.91 6.12
C GLY A 135 25.96 -14.34 6.23
N SER A 136 25.51 -13.54 5.27
CA SER A 136 24.16 -12.96 5.24
C SER A 136 23.68 -12.68 3.81
N LEU A 137 22.38 -12.42 3.64
CA LEU A 137 21.84 -11.95 2.36
C LEU A 137 22.36 -10.55 2.04
N GLY A 138 22.51 -9.70 3.05
CA GLY A 138 23.06 -8.36 2.91
C GLY A 138 24.48 -8.35 2.35
N ASN A 139 25.35 -9.28 2.78
CA ASN A 139 26.71 -9.40 2.25
C ASN A 139 26.72 -9.82 0.78
N LEU A 140 25.99 -10.87 0.42
CA LEU A 140 25.80 -11.32 -0.97
C LEU A 140 25.34 -10.16 -1.87
N VAL A 141 24.31 -9.44 -1.42
CA VAL A 141 23.72 -8.34 -2.19
C VAL A 141 24.67 -7.14 -2.27
N LYS A 142 25.41 -6.83 -1.21
CA LYS A 142 26.39 -5.73 -1.18
C LYS A 142 27.54 -5.98 -2.15
N GLU A 143 28.03 -7.22 -2.22
CA GLU A 143 29.07 -7.63 -3.17
C GLU A 143 28.59 -7.45 -4.63
N SER A 144 27.39 -7.95 -4.96
CA SER A 144 26.81 -7.78 -6.30
C SER A 144 26.51 -6.31 -6.62
N TYR A 145 25.95 -5.54 -5.69
CA TYR A 145 25.66 -4.12 -5.91
C TYR A 145 26.92 -3.30 -6.18
N ALA A 146 28.06 -3.64 -5.55
CA ALA A 146 29.33 -2.98 -5.82
C ALA A 146 29.80 -3.19 -7.27
N GLN A 147 29.52 -4.34 -7.88
CA GLN A 147 29.87 -4.64 -9.28
C GLN A 147 29.00 -3.85 -10.27
N HIS A 148 27.74 -3.59 -9.91
CA HIS A 148 26.75 -2.93 -10.77
C HIS A 148 26.56 -1.44 -10.47
N LYS A 149 27.26 -0.87 -9.50
CA LYS A 149 27.02 0.49 -8.98
C LYS A 149 27.06 1.59 -10.06
N HIS A 150 27.80 1.37 -11.13
CA HIS A 150 27.95 2.33 -12.24
C HIS A 150 26.99 2.08 -13.41
N ASP A 151 26.18 1.02 -13.35
CA ASP A 151 25.16 0.75 -14.36
C ASP A 151 24.01 1.77 -14.23
N PRO A 152 23.29 2.07 -15.33
CA PRO A 152 22.12 2.96 -15.27
C PRO A 152 21.01 2.47 -14.33
N GLU A 153 20.85 1.15 -14.21
CA GLU A 153 19.89 0.50 -13.31
C GLU A 153 20.59 -0.64 -12.54
N PRO A 154 21.38 -0.33 -11.50
CA PRO A 154 22.23 -1.30 -10.79
C PRO A 154 21.46 -2.51 -10.25
N MET A 155 20.21 -2.30 -9.83
CA MET A 155 19.38 -3.36 -9.27
C MET A 155 18.98 -4.43 -10.28
N GLU A 156 19.05 -4.17 -11.60
CA GLU A 156 18.78 -5.22 -12.59
C GLU A 156 19.89 -6.27 -12.60
N GLY A 157 21.15 -5.84 -12.43
CA GLY A 157 22.30 -6.73 -12.24
C GLY A 157 22.19 -7.51 -10.94
N VAL A 158 21.91 -6.82 -9.83
CA VAL A 158 21.72 -7.44 -8.51
C VAL A 158 20.64 -8.51 -8.52
N LEU A 159 19.48 -8.24 -9.13
CA LEU A 159 18.39 -9.23 -9.22
C LEU A 159 18.79 -10.46 -10.04
N ARG A 160 19.61 -10.27 -11.09
CA ARG A 160 20.10 -11.35 -11.94
C ARG A 160 21.07 -12.25 -11.19
N ASP A 161 22.03 -11.66 -10.48
CA ASP A 161 23.00 -12.40 -9.65
C ASP A 161 22.30 -13.11 -8.50
N PHE A 162 21.40 -12.41 -7.81
CA PHE A 162 20.62 -12.97 -6.72
C PHE A 162 19.79 -14.18 -7.16
N LEU A 163 19.12 -14.07 -8.32
CA LEU A 163 18.40 -15.17 -8.91
C LEU A 163 19.34 -16.33 -9.29
N LYS A 164 20.47 -16.02 -9.92
CA LYS A 164 21.46 -17.01 -10.34
C LYS A 164 21.96 -17.83 -9.15
N VAL A 165 22.36 -17.18 -8.06
CA VAL A 165 22.82 -17.86 -6.83
C VAL A 165 21.73 -18.76 -6.27
N LEU A 166 20.49 -18.27 -6.17
CA LEU A 166 19.37 -19.06 -5.68
C LEU A 166 19.12 -20.32 -6.55
N LEU A 167 19.21 -20.20 -7.88
CA LEU A 167 19.05 -21.32 -8.81
C LEU A 167 20.22 -22.32 -8.73
N GLU A 168 21.46 -21.83 -8.68
CA GLU A 168 22.67 -22.67 -8.55
C GLU A 168 22.66 -23.49 -7.26
N TYR A 169 22.07 -22.96 -6.20
CA TYR A 169 21.92 -23.67 -4.92
C TYR A 169 20.75 -24.66 -4.87
N GLY A 170 20.05 -24.87 -5.98
CA GLY A 170 18.94 -25.82 -6.10
C GLY A 170 17.56 -25.17 -6.14
N GLY A 171 17.50 -23.85 -6.36
CA GLY A 171 16.26 -23.11 -6.49
C GLY A 171 15.43 -23.55 -7.68
N GLY A 172 14.12 -23.66 -7.46
CA GLY A 172 13.17 -24.00 -8.51
C GLY A 172 11.77 -23.45 -8.23
N PRO A 173 10.86 -23.52 -9.22
CA PRO A 173 9.46 -23.21 -8.99
C PRO A 173 8.86 -24.20 -7.96
N PRO A 174 7.85 -23.79 -7.17
CA PRO A 174 7.10 -22.55 -7.29
C PRO A 174 7.64 -21.37 -6.46
N ILE A 175 8.65 -21.59 -5.62
CA ILE A 175 9.16 -20.58 -4.68
C ILE A 175 10.11 -19.59 -5.36
N ILE A 176 11.09 -20.05 -6.14
CA ILE A 176 12.07 -19.18 -6.79
C ILE A 176 11.70 -19.02 -8.27
N PRO A 177 11.72 -17.79 -8.83
CA PRO A 177 11.49 -17.58 -10.27
C PRO A 177 12.47 -18.39 -11.14
N LYS A 178 12.11 -18.74 -12.37
CA LYS A 178 13.02 -19.47 -13.27
C LYS A 178 14.03 -18.59 -13.98
N ASN A 179 13.68 -17.33 -14.24
CA ASN A 179 14.47 -16.38 -15.01
C ASN A 179 13.98 -14.94 -14.74
N MET A 180 14.68 -13.98 -15.34
CA MET A 180 14.39 -12.56 -15.25
C MET A 180 13.18 -12.09 -16.09
N SER A 181 12.51 -12.97 -16.87
CA SER A 181 11.44 -12.52 -17.78
C SER A 181 10.13 -12.19 -17.07
N SER A 182 9.93 -12.73 -15.87
CA SER A 182 8.75 -12.46 -15.02
C SER A 182 8.83 -11.05 -14.37
N CYS A 183 7.77 -10.63 -13.69
CA CYS A 183 7.78 -9.37 -12.95
C CYS A 183 8.69 -9.38 -11.71
N LEU A 184 9.15 -10.56 -11.26
CA LEU A 184 9.96 -10.72 -10.03
C LEU A 184 9.36 -10.03 -8.79
N LYS A 185 8.02 -9.90 -8.73
CA LYS A 185 7.27 -9.21 -7.66
C LYS A 185 7.81 -9.47 -6.27
N ARG A 186 8.08 -10.75 -5.96
CA ARG A 186 8.53 -11.22 -4.65
C ARG A 186 9.92 -10.72 -4.30
N PHE A 187 10.83 -10.66 -5.27
CA PHE A 187 12.15 -10.06 -5.07
C PHE A 187 12.04 -8.55 -4.93
N ASN A 188 11.33 -7.88 -5.84
CA ASN A 188 11.15 -6.42 -5.77
C ASN A 188 10.54 -5.99 -4.42
N LEU A 189 9.55 -6.75 -3.92
CA LEU A 189 8.96 -6.54 -2.59
C LEU A 189 9.98 -6.73 -1.46
N PHE A 190 10.76 -7.81 -1.51
CA PHE A 190 11.85 -8.05 -0.55
C PHE A 190 12.87 -6.91 -0.55
N PHE A 191 13.47 -6.58 -1.70
CA PHE A 191 14.45 -5.49 -1.80
C PHE A 191 13.87 -4.16 -1.31
N ARG A 192 12.61 -3.86 -1.63
CA ARG A 192 11.92 -2.67 -1.11
C ARG A 192 11.89 -2.66 0.43
N TRP A 193 11.50 -3.77 1.06
CA TRP A 193 11.44 -3.89 2.52
C TRP A 193 12.79 -3.67 3.19
N LEU A 194 13.87 -4.15 2.56
CA LEU A 194 15.19 -4.10 3.16
C LEU A 194 15.86 -2.73 2.96
N VAL A 195 15.59 -2.04 1.85
CA VAL A 195 16.28 -0.78 1.51
C VAL A 195 15.55 0.46 2.03
N ARG A 196 14.21 0.48 2.00
CA ARG A 196 13.44 1.68 2.32
C ARG A 196 13.23 1.88 3.82
N PRO A 197 13.08 3.14 4.28
CA PRO A 197 12.75 3.43 5.67
C PRO A 197 11.30 3.06 5.99
N TYR A 198 10.91 3.30 7.24
CA TYR A 198 9.55 3.06 7.73
C TYR A 198 8.46 3.49 6.71
N PRO A 199 7.45 2.63 6.43
CA PRO A 199 7.06 1.42 7.15
C PRO A 199 7.90 0.17 6.81
N ASP A 200 8.74 0.24 5.76
CA ASP A 200 9.75 -0.78 5.45
C ASP A 200 10.79 -0.88 6.59
N MET A 201 11.73 -1.83 6.52
CA MET A 201 12.67 -2.11 7.62
C MET A 201 13.96 -1.29 7.55
N GLY A 202 14.42 -0.91 6.35
CA GLY A 202 15.60 -0.07 6.17
C GLY A 202 16.90 -0.68 6.67
N LEU A 203 17.06 -2.01 6.57
CA LEU A 203 18.27 -2.72 7.00
C LEU A 203 19.47 -2.49 6.06
N TRP A 204 19.23 -2.18 4.79
CA TRP A 204 20.25 -2.01 3.75
C TRP A 204 20.36 -0.56 3.30
N ASN A 205 21.32 0.16 3.87
CA ASN A 205 21.61 1.57 3.56
C ASN A 205 22.62 1.76 2.41
N PHE A 206 23.14 0.67 1.83
CA PHE A 206 24.14 0.72 0.77
C PHE A 206 23.53 0.75 -0.64
N ILE A 207 22.21 0.61 -0.76
CA ILE A 207 21.44 0.75 -2.01
C ILE A 207 20.61 2.03 -1.93
N ASP A 208 20.68 2.87 -2.96
CA ASP A 208 19.80 4.03 -3.07
C ASP A 208 18.40 3.60 -3.53
N LYS A 209 17.37 4.00 -2.78
CA LYS A 209 15.96 3.62 -3.01
C LYS A 209 15.43 4.06 -4.39
N LYS A 210 16.05 5.06 -5.04
CA LYS A 210 15.70 5.47 -6.42
C LYS A 210 15.90 4.39 -7.48
N TYR A 211 16.75 3.40 -7.19
CA TYR A 211 17.03 2.25 -8.06
C TYR A 211 16.12 1.05 -7.81
N LEU A 212 15.23 1.11 -6.82
CA LEU A 212 14.28 0.03 -6.58
C LEU A 212 13.21 -0.04 -7.68
N PHE A 213 12.76 -1.26 -7.93
CA PHE A 213 11.69 -1.56 -8.89
C PHE A 213 10.37 -1.87 -8.18
N VAL A 214 9.26 -1.50 -8.81
CA VAL A 214 7.91 -1.80 -8.28
C VAL A 214 7.67 -3.31 -8.17
N SER A 215 6.97 -3.72 -7.11
CA SER A 215 6.49 -5.09 -6.95
C SER A 215 5.24 -5.35 -7.82
N LEU A 216 5.41 -5.43 -9.14
CA LEU A 216 4.31 -5.53 -10.12
C LEU A 216 3.64 -6.92 -10.13
N ASP A 217 2.32 -6.95 -10.00
CA ASP A 217 1.46 -8.12 -10.22
C ASP A 217 0.16 -7.75 -10.95
N GLN A 218 -0.76 -8.71 -11.11
CA GLN A 218 -2.07 -8.49 -11.73
C GLN A 218 -2.92 -7.41 -11.05
N SER A 219 -2.74 -7.23 -9.74
CA SER A 219 -3.48 -6.24 -8.96
C SER A 219 -2.90 -4.85 -9.15
N MET A 220 -1.59 -4.71 -9.05
CA MET A 220 -0.86 -3.48 -9.33
C MET A 220 -1.07 -3.03 -10.79
N GLN A 221 -0.95 -3.94 -11.75
CA GLN A 221 -1.23 -3.68 -13.17
C GLN A 221 -2.64 -3.10 -13.34
N ARG A 222 -3.66 -3.74 -12.77
CA ARG A 222 -5.05 -3.26 -12.86
C ARG A 222 -5.23 -1.85 -12.30
N VAL A 223 -4.67 -1.58 -11.12
CA VAL A 223 -4.76 -0.27 -10.46
C VAL A 223 -4.07 0.78 -11.31
N ILE A 224 -2.83 0.55 -11.73
CA ILE A 224 -2.04 1.48 -12.56
C ILE A 224 -2.71 1.74 -13.91
N SER A 225 -3.17 0.70 -14.60
CA SER A 225 -3.84 0.85 -15.90
C SER A 225 -5.14 1.64 -15.79
N ARG A 226 -5.95 1.41 -14.74
CA ARG A 226 -7.19 2.17 -14.54
C ARG A 226 -6.94 3.61 -14.10
N ALA A 227 -6.06 3.78 -13.11
CA ALA A 227 -5.84 5.09 -12.51
C ALA A 227 -5.17 6.05 -13.50
N PHE A 228 -4.13 5.58 -14.20
CA PHE A 228 -3.28 6.43 -15.00
C PHE A 228 -3.43 6.23 -16.52
N GLN A 229 -4.24 5.25 -16.96
CA GLN A 229 -4.34 4.82 -18.38
C GLN A 229 -2.98 4.36 -18.94
N LEU A 230 -2.17 3.72 -18.08
CA LEU A 230 -0.89 3.16 -18.46
C LEU A 230 -1.08 1.71 -18.92
N ASP A 231 -0.74 1.42 -20.17
CA ASP A 231 -0.68 0.05 -20.68
C ASP A 231 0.53 -0.68 -20.08
N VAL A 232 0.30 -1.71 -19.26
CA VAL A 232 1.35 -2.42 -18.51
C VAL A 232 1.24 -3.90 -18.79
N ASN A 233 2.34 -4.53 -19.20
CA ASN A 233 2.42 -5.98 -19.37
C ASN A 233 2.90 -6.68 -18.09
N LEU A 234 2.49 -7.92 -17.84
CA LEU A 234 2.95 -8.70 -16.68
C LEU A 234 4.27 -9.42 -16.96
N ASN A 235 5.30 -8.64 -17.25
CA ASN A 235 6.68 -9.09 -17.48
C ASN A 235 7.68 -8.02 -17.00
N TRP A 236 8.98 -8.30 -17.12
CA TRP A 236 10.03 -7.35 -16.74
C TRP A 236 9.91 -5.99 -17.43
N HIS A 237 9.50 -5.95 -18.70
CA HIS A 237 9.28 -4.68 -19.39
C HIS A 237 8.17 -3.84 -18.74
N GLY A 238 7.10 -4.47 -18.26
CA GLY A 238 6.06 -3.79 -17.49
C GLY A 238 6.55 -3.25 -16.15
N VAL A 239 7.46 -3.97 -15.47
CA VAL A 239 8.11 -3.49 -14.24
C VAL A 239 8.90 -2.23 -14.52
N LEU A 240 9.74 -2.24 -15.56
CA LEU A 240 10.53 -1.07 -15.96
C LEU A 240 9.63 0.10 -16.38
N LYS A 241 8.58 -0.15 -17.17
CA LYS A 241 7.63 0.89 -17.61
C LYS A 241 6.90 1.53 -16.42
N THR A 242 6.43 0.71 -15.49
CA THR A 242 5.74 1.19 -14.28
C THR A 242 6.69 1.94 -13.36
N THR A 243 7.89 1.42 -13.12
CA THR A 243 8.92 2.09 -12.30
C THR A 243 9.29 3.44 -12.88
N ARG A 244 9.52 3.53 -14.21
CA ARG A 244 9.80 4.80 -14.89
C ARG A 244 8.66 5.80 -14.77
N PHE A 245 7.41 5.34 -14.79
CA PHE A 245 6.26 6.21 -14.55
C PHE A 245 6.25 6.73 -13.11
N LEU A 246 6.41 5.85 -12.12
CA LEU A 246 6.43 6.25 -10.71
C LEU A 246 7.63 7.16 -10.38
N ARG A 247 8.76 6.98 -11.06
CA ARG A 247 9.94 7.86 -10.95
C ARG A 247 9.69 9.29 -11.44
N LYS A 248 8.67 9.51 -12.30
CA LYS A 248 8.22 10.87 -12.66
C LYS A 248 7.42 11.54 -11.55
N LEU A 249 6.81 10.75 -10.66
CA LEU A 249 6.05 11.23 -9.51
C LEU A 249 6.98 11.43 -8.30
N ASN A 250 7.84 10.45 -8.04
CA ASN A 250 8.83 10.51 -6.97
C ASN A 250 10.18 9.97 -7.48
N PRO A 251 11.10 10.85 -7.91
CA PRO A 251 12.39 10.42 -8.45
C PRO A 251 13.31 9.81 -7.39
N GLU A 252 13.19 10.26 -6.14
CA GLU A 252 14.03 9.82 -5.03
C GLU A 252 13.57 8.47 -4.47
N ASP A 253 12.28 8.13 -4.59
CA ASP A 253 11.70 6.89 -4.07
C ASP A 253 10.48 6.42 -4.88
N PRO A 254 10.70 5.86 -6.10
CA PRO A 254 9.61 5.48 -7.00
C PRO A 254 8.73 4.36 -6.42
N THR A 255 9.27 3.52 -5.53
CA THR A 255 8.54 2.38 -4.94
C THR A 255 7.75 2.76 -3.68
N LYS A 256 7.79 4.04 -3.26
CA LYS A 256 6.98 4.58 -2.16
C LYS A 256 5.51 4.24 -2.28
N TYR A 257 4.98 4.38 -3.48
CA TYR A 257 3.56 4.27 -3.74
C TYR A 257 3.06 2.83 -3.84
N ASP A 258 3.95 1.83 -3.80
CA ASP A 258 3.54 0.42 -3.85
C ASP A 258 2.59 0.07 -2.70
N TYR A 259 2.77 0.66 -1.52
CA TYR A 259 1.87 0.48 -0.37
C TYR A 259 0.45 0.88 -0.68
N VAL A 260 0.27 2.12 -1.14
CA VAL A 260 -1.04 2.68 -1.46
C VAL A 260 -1.68 1.92 -2.61
N LEU A 261 -0.91 1.68 -3.68
CA LEU A 261 -1.43 1.09 -4.92
C LEU A 261 -1.79 -0.40 -4.77
N SER A 262 -0.99 -1.18 -4.04
CA SER A 262 -1.31 -2.60 -3.79
C SER A 262 -2.49 -2.75 -2.82
N ARG A 263 -2.57 -1.90 -1.78
CA ARG A 263 -3.64 -1.90 -0.78
C ARG A 263 -5.03 -1.76 -1.41
N ILE A 264 -5.19 -0.92 -2.43
CA ILE A 264 -6.46 -0.73 -3.15
C ILE A 264 -7.07 -2.06 -3.61
N SER A 265 -6.23 -2.99 -4.06
CA SER A 265 -6.70 -4.31 -4.49
C SER A 265 -6.89 -5.28 -3.32
N ILE A 266 -6.02 -5.22 -2.30
CA ILE A 266 -6.11 -6.06 -1.09
C ILE A 266 -7.42 -5.78 -0.34
N MET A 267 -7.81 -4.50 -0.25
CA MET A 267 -9.07 -4.07 0.39
C MET A 267 -10.30 -4.26 -0.49
N GLY A 268 -10.15 -4.72 -1.73
CA GLY A 268 -11.28 -4.95 -2.64
C GLY A 268 -11.89 -3.67 -3.22
N TYR A 269 -11.25 -2.51 -3.12
CA TYR A 269 -11.76 -1.27 -3.72
C TYR A 269 -11.72 -1.30 -5.25
N CYS A 270 -10.66 -1.85 -5.83
CA CYS A 270 -10.52 -2.00 -7.29
C CYS A 270 -10.57 -3.47 -7.71
N THR A 271 -11.78 -3.98 -7.92
CA THR A 271 -12.08 -5.37 -8.31
C THR A 271 -11.87 -5.63 -9.81
N LYS A 272 -11.77 -6.91 -10.20
CA LYS A 272 -11.70 -7.31 -11.63
C LYS A 272 -12.90 -6.81 -12.42
N ASP A 273 -14.11 -7.06 -11.92
CA ASP A 273 -15.35 -6.46 -12.43
C ASP A 273 -15.46 -4.99 -11.98
N PRO A 274 -15.35 -4.00 -12.88
CA PRO A 274 -15.44 -2.59 -12.52
C PRO A 274 -16.78 -2.20 -11.88
N ALA A 275 -17.87 -2.94 -12.14
CA ALA A 275 -19.18 -2.63 -11.55
C ALA A 275 -19.24 -2.90 -10.05
N ARG A 276 -18.34 -3.76 -9.54
CA ARG A 276 -18.22 -4.09 -8.11
C ARG A 276 -17.17 -3.25 -7.37
N SER A 277 -16.50 -2.32 -8.06
CA SER A 277 -15.44 -1.51 -7.46
C SER A 277 -16.04 -0.40 -6.57
N LEU A 278 -15.50 -0.27 -5.36
CA LEU A 278 -15.94 0.70 -4.36
C LEU A 278 -15.16 2.01 -4.51
N CYS A 279 -15.45 2.77 -5.58
CA CYS A 279 -14.66 3.96 -5.92
C CYS A 279 -14.67 5.04 -4.83
N CYS A 280 -15.77 5.23 -4.10
CA CYS A 280 -15.85 6.19 -2.99
C CYS A 280 -14.90 5.87 -1.82
N PHE A 281 -14.41 4.63 -1.73
CA PHE A 281 -13.45 4.21 -0.71
C PHE A 281 -12.03 4.06 -1.27
N CYS A 282 -11.80 4.27 -2.57
CA CYS A 282 -10.47 4.17 -3.15
C CYS A 282 -9.65 5.44 -2.85
N PRO A 283 -8.51 5.37 -2.13
CA PRO A 283 -7.75 6.56 -1.69
C PRO A 283 -7.25 7.49 -2.80
N ILE A 284 -7.25 7.00 -4.04
CA ILE A 284 -6.79 7.72 -5.24
C ILE A 284 -7.92 7.97 -6.25
N ALA A 285 -9.18 7.90 -5.82
CA ALA A 285 -10.34 8.00 -6.72
C ALA A 285 -10.36 9.31 -7.53
N ASN A 286 -9.90 10.41 -6.92
CA ASN A 286 -9.71 11.72 -7.54
C ASN A 286 -8.58 11.79 -8.58
N LEU A 287 -7.68 10.81 -8.61
CA LEU A 287 -6.67 10.66 -9.67
C LEU A 287 -7.12 9.70 -10.76
N CYS A 288 -8.03 8.78 -10.41
CA CYS A 288 -8.29 7.62 -11.23
C CYS A 288 -9.17 7.95 -12.44
N LYS A 289 -8.60 7.85 -13.64
CA LYS A 289 -9.31 8.10 -14.91
C LYS A 289 -10.44 7.10 -15.21
N SER A 290 -10.54 6.01 -14.45
CA SER A 290 -11.62 5.01 -14.57
C SER A 290 -12.52 4.94 -13.34
N SER A 291 -12.40 5.87 -12.39
CA SER A 291 -13.26 5.87 -11.21
C SER A 291 -14.72 6.11 -11.61
N LYS A 292 -15.63 5.45 -10.90
CA LYS A 292 -17.07 5.62 -11.02
C LYS A 292 -17.60 6.22 -9.71
N LEU A 293 -17.19 7.44 -9.42
CA LEU A 293 -17.79 8.19 -8.32
C LEU A 293 -19.28 8.45 -8.65
N PRO A 294 -20.16 8.50 -7.63
CA PRO A 294 -21.57 8.82 -7.81
C PRO A 294 -21.77 10.03 -8.71
N LYS A 295 -22.85 9.99 -9.50
CA LYS A 295 -23.14 11.07 -10.45
C LYS A 295 -23.22 12.39 -9.71
N THR A 296 -22.27 13.25 -10.03
CA THR A 296 -22.24 14.64 -9.62
C THR A 296 -23.56 15.33 -9.98
N VAL A 297 -24.26 15.87 -8.99
CA VAL A 297 -25.43 16.72 -9.21
C VAL A 297 -24.94 18.03 -9.84
N LYS A 298 -25.71 18.60 -10.78
CA LYS A 298 -25.43 19.96 -11.28
C LYS A 298 -25.47 20.93 -10.10
N ALA A 299 -24.77 22.06 -10.22
CA ALA A 299 -24.87 23.14 -9.25
C ALA A 299 -26.34 23.38 -8.85
N LYS A 300 -26.64 23.14 -7.58
CA LYS A 300 -27.92 23.45 -6.93
C LYS A 300 -27.62 24.47 -5.82
N PRO A 301 -28.52 25.42 -5.58
CA PRO A 301 -28.45 26.23 -4.36
C PRO A 301 -28.55 25.33 -3.13
N LEU A 302 -27.96 25.78 -2.03
CA LEU A 302 -28.14 25.15 -0.73
C LEU A 302 -29.64 25.13 -0.38
N THR A 303 -30.15 23.98 0.01
CA THR A 303 -31.48 23.88 0.60
C THR A 303 -31.51 24.61 1.93
N LYS A 304 -32.70 25.02 2.38
CA LYS A 304 -32.87 25.65 3.70
C LYS A 304 -32.24 24.81 4.82
N ARG A 305 -32.37 23.49 4.74
CA ARG A 305 -31.85 22.55 5.74
C ARG A 305 -30.32 22.50 5.72
N GLU A 306 -29.70 22.41 4.54
CA GLU A 306 -28.24 22.44 4.41
C GLU A 306 -27.68 23.79 4.89
N MET A 307 -28.36 24.91 4.60
CA MET A 307 -27.98 26.23 5.11
C MET A 307 -28.03 26.30 6.64
N GLU A 308 -29.09 25.80 7.28
CA GLU A 308 -29.20 25.74 8.75
C GLU A 308 -28.03 24.95 9.36
N ILE A 309 -27.64 23.82 8.76
CA ILE A 309 -26.51 23.00 9.21
C ILE A 309 -25.19 23.78 9.10
N LEU A 310 -24.99 24.48 7.98
CA LEU A 310 -23.79 25.29 7.76
C LEU A 310 -23.72 26.48 8.73
N GLU A 311 -24.82 27.17 8.97
CA GLU A 311 -24.90 28.29 9.93
C GLU A 311 -24.57 27.83 11.36
N GLU A 312 -25.04 26.64 11.77
CA GLU A 312 -24.68 26.07 13.07
C GLU A 312 -23.18 25.74 13.16
N TYR A 313 -22.58 25.17 12.10
CA TYR A 313 -21.13 24.96 12.05
C TYR A 313 -20.38 26.29 12.21
N ILE A 314 -20.80 27.33 11.48
CA ILE A 314 -20.18 28.67 11.55
C ILE A 314 -20.22 29.21 12.97
N LYS A 315 -21.38 29.10 13.64
CA LYS A 315 -21.54 29.55 15.02
C LYS A 315 -20.65 28.80 16.01
N ILE A 316 -20.46 27.50 15.82
CA ILE A 316 -19.60 26.67 16.69
C ILE A 316 -18.12 26.99 16.49
N HIS A 317 -17.71 27.32 15.26
CA HIS A 317 -16.30 27.48 14.87
C HIS A 317 -15.90 28.93 14.55
N GLU A 318 -16.69 29.93 14.95
CA GLU A 318 -16.51 31.35 14.58
C GLU A 318 -15.09 31.88 14.85
N GLU A 319 -14.47 31.49 15.97
CA GLU A 319 -13.13 31.93 16.35
C GLU A 319 -12.02 31.37 15.45
N GLU A 320 -12.26 30.25 14.78
CA GLU A 320 -11.30 29.57 13.91
C GLU A 320 -11.44 29.98 12.44
N LEU A 321 -12.59 30.53 12.07
CA LEU A 321 -12.94 30.89 10.69
C LEU A 321 -12.34 32.25 10.29
N ASP A 322 -11.89 32.32 9.03
CA ASP A 322 -11.41 33.56 8.40
C ASP A 322 -12.35 34.00 7.28
N LYS A 323 -12.70 33.10 6.36
CA LYS A 323 -13.57 33.40 5.22
C LYS A 323 -14.40 32.20 4.81
N ILE A 324 -15.64 32.44 4.43
CA ILE A 324 -16.54 31.43 3.86
C ILE A 324 -17.14 31.96 2.57
N ILE A 325 -17.16 31.11 1.54
CA ILE A 325 -17.82 31.39 0.27
C ILE A 325 -18.78 30.24 0.01
N THR A 326 -20.09 30.50 0.10
CA THR A 326 -21.11 29.50 -0.22
C THR A 326 -21.34 29.39 -1.71
N GLU A 327 -21.88 28.25 -2.15
CA GLU A 327 -22.23 27.99 -3.55
C GLU A 327 -21.05 28.26 -4.51
N TYR A 328 -19.88 27.74 -4.14
CA TYR A 328 -18.62 28.01 -4.82
C TYR A 328 -18.56 27.32 -6.19
N PRO A 329 -18.42 28.06 -7.30
CA PRO A 329 -18.49 27.48 -8.64
C PRO A 329 -17.25 26.65 -8.98
N LEU A 330 -17.48 25.43 -9.46
CA LEU A 330 -16.47 24.47 -9.93
C LEU A 330 -16.87 23.96 -11.32
N GLU A 331 -16.66 24.79 -12.34
CA GLU A 331 -17.12 24.58 -13.71
C GLU A 331 -18.66 24.41 -13.80
N LYS A 332 -19.14 23.20 -14.13
CA LYS A 332 -20.58 22.89 -14.18
C LYS A 332 -21.14 22.42 -12.84
N TYR A 333 -20.31 22.42 -11.81
CA TYR A 333 -20.62 22.02 -10.44
C TYR A 333 -20.53 23.22 -9.50
N SER A 334 -21.05 23.05 -8.29
CA SER A 334 -20.89 24.01 -7.21
C SER A 334 -20.59 23.21 -5.96
N ALA A 335 -19.52 23.56 -5.24
CA ALA A 335 -19.38 23.10 -3.86
C ALA A 335 -20.33 23.92 -2.98
N ASP A 336 -20.79 23.33 -1.88
CA ASP A 336 -21.71 24.01 -0.96
C ASP A 336 -21.02 25.17 -0.27
N ALA A 337 -19.76 24.98 0.10
CA ALA A 337 -18.89 26.07 0.55
C ALA A 337 -17.41 25.82 0.23
N VAL A 338 -16.65 26.91 0.20
CA VAL A 338 -15.21 26.92 0.45
C VAL A 338 -14.96 27.67 1.75
N ILE A 339 -14.26 27.03 2.68
CA ILE A 339 -13.99 27.55 4.02
C ILE A 339 -12.47 27.76 4.17
N HIS A 340 -12.09 28.97 4.56
CA HIS A 340 -10.74 29.32 4.95
C HIS A 340 -10.67 29.45 6.47
N MET A 341 -9.77 28.71 7.08
CA MET A 341 -9.48 28.76 8.50
C MET A 341 -8.32 29.73 8.76
N ARG A 342 -8.30 30.35 9.95
CA ARG A 342 -7.20 31.25 10.38
C ARG A 342 -5.83 30.60 10.44
N LYS A 343 -5.78 29.26 10.55
CA LYS A 343 -4.54 28.47 10.51
C LYS A 343 -4.04 28.22 9.06
N CYS A 344 -4.56 28.96 8.09
CA CYS A 344 -4.25 28.83 6.65
C CYS A 344 -4.69 27.48 6.04
N ASP A 345 -5.58 26.75 6.70
CA ASP A 345 -6.24 25.59 6.10
C ASP A 345 -7.40 26.04 5.22
N GLU A 346 -7.56 25.39 4.07
CA GLU A 346 -8.63 25.65 3.12
C GLU A 346 -9.39 24.35 2.87
N TYR A 347 -10.72 24.44 2.90
CA TYR A 347 -11.62 23.32 2.77
C TYR A 347 -12.62 23.53 1.63
N VAL A 348 -12.85 22.46 0.86
CA VAL A 348 -14.00 22.37 -0.03
C VAL A 348 -15.04 21.48 0.66
N VAL A 349 -16.25 22.00 0.76
CA VAL A 349 -17.28 21.49 1.67
C VAL A 349 -18.48 20.98 0.89
N GLU A 350 -18.98 19.82 1.31
CA GLU A 350 -20.35 19.37 1.03
C GLU A 350 -21.11 19.35 2.36
N VAL A 351 -22.34 19.83 2.35
CA VAL A 351 -23.24 19.85 3.51
C VAL A 351 -24.39 18.90 3.25
N GLU A 352 -24.68 18.02 4.19
CA GLU A 352 -25.72 17.01 4.03
C GLU A 352 -26.37 16.67 5.37
N GLU A 353 -27.63 16.24 5.40
CA GLU A 353 -28.28 15.92 6.69
C GLU A 353 -27.66 14.66 7.32
N GLU A 354 -27.48 13.60 6.52
CA GLU A 354 -26.80 12.37 6.92
C GLU A 354 -25.67 12.02 5.94
N LEU A 355 -24.47 11.77 6.48
CA LEU A 355 -23.31 11.34 5.68
C LEU A 355 -23.67 10.15 4.80
N ASN A 356 -23.44 10.27 3.50
CA ASN A 356 -23.74 9.23 2.52
C ASN A 356 -22.69 9.18 1.41
N TYR A 357 -22.80 8.17 0.55
CA TYR A 357 -21.84 7.93 -0.53
C TYR A 357 -21.79 9.03 -1.59
N ASN A 358 -22.89 9.75 -1.81
CA ASN A 358 -22.95 10.84 -2.79
C ASN A 358 -22.13 12.03 -2.29
N ALA A 359 -22.31 12.43 -1.03
CA ALA A 359 -21.53 13.50 -0.41
C ALA A 359 -20.01 13.22 -0.47
N ILE A 360 -19.62 11.96 -0.18
CA ILE A 360 -18.22 11.50 -0.32
C ILE A 360 -17.75 11.65 -1.77
N GLY A 361 -18.53 11.17 -2.74
CA GLY A 361 -18.19 11.28 -4.17
C GLY A 361 -18.08 12.73 -4.67
N GLN A 362 -18.96 13.60 -4.19
CA GLN A 362 -19.00 15.02 -4.51
C GLN A 362 -17.75 15.73 -4.00
N VAL A 363 -17.44 15.61 -2.70
CA VAL A 363 -16.29 16.31 -2.11
C VAL A 363 -14.95 15.83 -2.70
N ILE A 364 -14.82 14.54 -3.04
CA ILE A 364 -13.65 14.00 -3.78
C ILE A 364 -13.52 14.66 -5.15
N THR A 365 -14.65 14.83 -5.86
CA THR A 365 -14.68 15.48 -7.17
C THR A 365 -14.33 16.96 -7.05
N TYR A 366 -14.91 17.67 -6.09
CA TYR A 366 -14.68 19.09 -5.89
C TYR A 366 -13.23 19.39 -5.55
N ARG A 367 -12.59 18.58 -4.70
CA ARG A 367 -11.15 18.69 -4.40
C ARG A 367 -10.29 18.66 -5.66
N TYR A 368 -10.60 17.75 -6.59
CA TYR A 368 -9.89 17.66 -7.87
C TYR A 368 -10.15 18.87 -8.78
N LEU A 369 -11.41 19.30 -8.89
CA LEU A 369 -11.78 20.45 -9.71
C LEU A 369 -11.15 21.73 -9.19
N TYR A 370 -11.16 21.94 -7.88
CA TYR A 370 -10.53 23.07 -7.23
C TYR A 370 -9.03 23.15 -7.59
N HIS A 371 -8.31 22.04 -7.47
CA HIS A 371 -6.91 21.97 -7.90
C HIS A 371 -6.74 22.25 -9.39
N ARG A 372 -7.60 21.68 -10.25
CA ARG A 372 -7.50 21.90 -11.70
C ARG A 372 -7.70 23.37 -12.08
N ILE A 373 -8.62 24.07 -11.42
CA ILE A 373 -8.95 25.47 -11.71
C ILE A 373 -7.91 26.43 -11.12
N HIS A 374 -7.50 26.19 -9.87
CA HIS A 374 -6.68 27.16 -9.11
C HIS A 374 -5.20 26.78 -9.00
N GLY A 375 -4.82 25.54 -9.36
CA GLY A 375 -3.48 25.01 -9.11
C GLY A 375 -3.16 24.85 -7.62
N LYS A 376 -4.17 24.88 -6.75
CA LYS A 376 -4.04 24.79 -5.29
C LYS A 376 -4.67 23.52 -4.76
N VAL A 377 -4.05 22.97 -3.73
CA VAL A 377 -4.60 21.84 -3.00
C VAL A 377 -5.57 22.34 -1.93
N VAL A 378 -6.70 21.67 -1.79
CA VAL A 378 -7.71 21.95 -0.78
C VAL A 378 -8.07 20.66 -0.03
N LYS A 379 -8.39 20.77 1.26
CA LYS A 379 -8.85 19.64 2.08
C LYS A 379 -10.35 19.39 1.82
N PRO A 380 -10.82 18.14 1.72
CA PRO A 380 -12.24 17.87 1.62
C PRO A 380 -12.89 17.81 3.00
N MET A 381 -14.03 18.45 3.17
CA MET A 381 -14.84 18.39 4.39
C MET A 381 -16.30 18.04 4.07
N ILE A 382 -16.92 17.24 4.93
CA ILE A 382 -18.36 17.02 4.95
C ILE A 382 -18.89 17.49 6.29
N ILE A 383 -19.89 18.36 6.27
CA ILE A 383 -20.61 18.82 7.46
C ILE A 383 -21.98 18.18 7.45
N CYS A 384 -22.35 17.48 8.52
CA CYS A 384 -23.66 16.82 8.60
C CYS A 384 -24.25 16.79 10.01
N LYS A 385 -25.54 16.47 10.13
CA LYS A 385 -26.21 16.26 11.44
C LYS A 385 -25.97 14.86 11.98
N ARG A 386 -25.80 13.88 11.09
CA ARG A 386 -25.59 12.49 11.46
C ARG A 386 -24.51 11.85 10.59
N ALA A 387 -23.58 11.14 11.23
CA ALA A 387 -22.55 10.40 10.54
C ALA A 387 -22.50 8.94 11.00
N PRO A 388 -22.97 7.96 10.20
CA PRO A 388 -22.85 6.55 10.56
C PRO A 388 -21.39 6.19 10.87
N PRO A 389 -21.06 5.62 12.06
CA PRO A 389 -19.67 5.52 12.52
C PRO A 389 -18.72 4.83 11.54
N ALA A 390 -19.15 3.71 10.94
CA ALA A 390 -18.33 2.98 9.97
C ALA A 390 -18.08 3.78 8.67
N LEU A 391 -19.06 4.57 8.23
CA LEU A 391 -18.92 5.39 7.03
C LEU A 391 -18.05 6.63 7.30
N LYS A 392 -18.17 7.22 8.50
CA LYS A 392 -17.33 8.30 9.00
C LYS A 392 -15.86 7.86 9.05
N GLU A 393 -15.60 6.73 9.68
CA GLU A 393 -14.25 6.13 9.77
C GLU A 393 -13.68 5.88 8.37
N ALA A 394 -14.46 5.29 7.46
CA ALA A 394 -14.00 5.03 6.09
C ALA A 394 -13.73 6.33 5.30
N ALA A 395 -14.57 7.37 5.44
CA ALA A 395 -14.36 8.66 4.79
C ALA A 395 -13.08 9.36 5.30
N GLN A 396 -12.88 9.35 6.62
CA GLN A 396 -11.69 9.94 7.24
C GLN A 396 -10.42 9.15 6.89
N LEU A 397 -10.43 7.83 7.12
CA LEU A 397 -9.26 6.99 6.97
C LEU A 397 -8.91 6.69 5.51
N GLU A 398 -9.88 6.39 4.64
CA GLU A 398 -9.56 5.97 3.26
C GLU A 398 -9.50 7.16 2.30
N GLN A 399 -10.27 8.24 2.51
CA GLN A 399 -10.30 9.39 1.60
C GLN A 399 -9.60 10.66 2.12
N GLY A 400 -9.30 10.71 3.42
CA GLY A 400 -8.78 11.94 4.06
C GLY A 400 -9.84 13.05 4.11
N ILE A 401 -11.12 12.69 4.25
CA ILE A 401 -12.23 13.64 4.36
C ILE A 401 -12.44 13.99 5.82
N GLU A 402 -12.44 15.28 6.15
CA GLU A 402 -12.85 15.76 7.46
C GLU A 402 -14.37 15.65 7.58
N VAL A 403 -14.88 14.87 8.54
CA VAL A 403 -16.32 14.71 8.76
C VAL A 403 -16.70 15.38 10.07
N VAL A 404 -17.42 16.49 9.98
CA VAL A 404 -17.90 17.27 11.12
C VAL A 404 -19.37 16.98 11.34
N GLU A 405 -19.68 16.42 12.51
CA GLU A 405 -21.05 16.10 12.92
C GLU A 405 -21.55 17.18 13.88
N ILE A 406 -22.53 17.96 13.43
CA ILE A 406 -23.08 19.08 14.18
C ILE A 406 -24.07 18.54 15.21
N PRO A 407 -23.89 18.84 16.51
CA PRO A 407 -24.80 18.36 17.54
C PRO A 407 -26.21 18.89 17.30
N ASN A 408 -27.22 18.06 17.57
CA ASN A 408 -28.59 18.55 17.66
C ASN A 408 -28.69 19.46 18.89
N ILE A 409 -28.70 20.77 18.66
CA ILE A 409 -29.03 21.73 19.71
C ILE A 409 -30.54 21.57 19.94
N LEU A 410 -30.90 20.91 21.04
CA LEU A 410 -32.28 20.76 21.52
C LEU A 410 -32.88 22.10 21.95
#